data_AF-A0A7J9YX84-F1
#
_entry.id   AF-A0A7J9YX84-F1
#
_cell.length_a   1.000
_cell.length_b   1.000
_cell.length_c   1.000
_cell.angle_alpha   90.00
_cell.angle_beta   90.00
_cell.angle_gamma   90.00
#
_symmetry.space_group_name_H-M   'P 1'
#
loop_
_entity.id
_entity.type
_entity.pdbx_description
1 polymer ?
#
loop_
_entity_poly.entity_id
_entity_poly.type
_entity_poly.pdbx_seq_one_letter_code
_entity_poly.pdbx_strand_id
1 'polypeptide(L)'
;MLDLDRVDLGLLCAALDDHSPTTRWWLDPHTGETIATSEDLGWEEYADVAPELLIRIEPTPSREGYADMQDFIARVRDPRAREVLTRAIAGRGAFRRFKD
;
A
#
# COMPACT_ATOMS: atom_id res chain seq x y z
N MET A 1 -11.57 2.24 20.88
CA MET A 1 -10.24 1.72 20.48
C MET A 1 -10.49 0.79 19.31
N LEU A 2 -9.78 0.96 18.20
CA LEU A 2 -9.91 0.08 17.03
C LEU A 2 -9.53 -1.35 17.43
N ASP A 3 -10.37 -2.30 17.06
CA ASP A 3 -10.07 -3.73 17.18
C ASP A 3 -9.36 -4.19 15.91
N LEU A 4 -8.09 -4.60 16.05
CA LEU A 4 -7.23 -4.94 14.91
C LEU A 4 -7.70 -6.21 14.19
N ASP A 5 -8.41 -7.10 14.88
CA ASP A 5 -8.93 -8.34 14.28
C ASP A 5 -10.05 -8.07 13.27
N ARG A 6 -10.61 -6.86 13.26
CA ARG A 6 -11.66 -6.43 12.32
C ARG A 6 -11.10 -5.78 11.05
N VAL A 7 -9.80 -5.51 11.00
CA VAL A 7 -9.17 -4.85 9.85
C VAL A 7 -8.76 -5.92 8.84
N ASP A 8 -9.28 -5.81 7.61
CA ASP A 8 -8.77 -6.60 6.50
C ASP A 8 -7.39 -6.05 6.08
N LEU A 9 -6.33 -6.69 6.58
CA LEU A 9 -4.96 -6.32 6.26
C LEU A 9 -4.62 -6.50 4.77
N GLY A 10 -5.27 -7.44 4.08
CA GLY A 10 -5.07 -7.64 2.64
C GLY A 10 -5.59 -6.45 1.85
N LEU A 11 -6.80 -6.00 2.17
CA LEU A 11 -7.42 -4.84 1.55
C LEU A 11 -6.68 -3.54 1.91
N LEU A 12 -6.26 -3.40 3.17
CA LEU A 12 -5.46 -2.25 3.60
C LEU A 12 -4.12 -2.18 2.86
N CYS A 13 -3.43 -3.30 2.67
CA CYS A 13 -2.22 -3.36 1.83
C CYS A 13 -2.52 -2.97 0.38
N ALA A 14 -3.61 -3.45 -0.20
CA ALA A 14 -4.01 -3.07 -1.55
C ALA A 14 -4.28 -1.56 -1.67
N ALA A 15 -4.92 -0.95 -0.67
CA ALA A 15 -5.15 0.49 -0.59
C ALA A 15 -3.84 1.29 -0.49
N LEU A 16 -2.88 0.80 0.30
CA LEU A 16 -1.55 1.40 0.43
C LEU A 16 -0.71 1.29 -0.86
N ASP A 17 -0.92 0.24 -1.65
CA ASP A 17 -0.22 0.02 -2.92
C ASP A 17 -0.92 0.69 -4.14
N ASP A 18 -2.16 1.15 -3.97
CA ASP A 18 -2.93 1.75 -5.07
C ASP A 18 -2.50 3.20 -5.34
N HIS A 19 -1.76 3.38 -6.42
CA HIS A 19 -1.33 4.68 -6.94
C HIS A 19 -2.25 5.24 -8.03
N SER A 20 -3.48 4.73 -8.15
CA SER A 20 -4.48 5.23 -9.08
C SER A 20 -4.71 6.74 -8.87
N PRO A 21 -4.74 7.55 -9.96
CA PRO A 21 -5.02 8.98 -9.83
C PRO A 21 -6.49 9.26 -9.45
N THR A 22 -7.40 8.34 -9.75
CA THR A 22 -8.86 8.50 -9.60
C THR A 22 -9.41 7.85 -8.35
N THR A 23 -8.78 6.75 -7.91
CA THR A 23 -9.21 6.05 -6.70
C THR A 23 -8.58 6.72 -5.47
N ARG A 24 -9.36 6.76 -4.40
CA ARG A 24 -8.92 7.17 -3.08
C ARG A 24 -9.43 6.15 -2.07
N TRP A 25 -8.70 6.03 -0.97
CA TRP A 25 -8.95 5.01 0.04
C TRP A 25 -9.06 5.63 1.44
N TRP A 26 -9.91 5.03 2.24
CA TRP A 26 -10.21 5.45 3.61
C TRP A 26 -10.35 4.26 4.55
N LEU A 27 -10.00 4.47 5.81
CA LEU A 27 -10.23 3.53 6.90
C LEU A 27 -11.26 4.11 7.85
N ASP A 28 -12.29 3.36 8.17
CA ASP A 28 -13.19 3.65 9.29
C ASP A 28 -12.56 3.10 10.60
N PRO A 29 -12.12 3.97 11.52
CA PRO A 29 -11.48 3.54 12.77
C PRO A 29 -12.45 2.92 13.79
N HIS A 30 -13.77 3.01 13.56
CA HIS A 30 -14.79 2.42 14.42
C HIS A 30 -15.12 0.98 14.02
N THR A 31 -15.14 0.70 12.72
CA THR A 31 -15.53 -0.61 12.17
C THR A 31 -14.33 -1.44 11.73
N GLY A 32 -13.21 -0.81 11.37
CA GLY A 32 -12.06 -1.43 10.73
C GLY A 32 -12.20 -1.56 9.21
N GLU A 33 -13.27 -1.03 8.64
CA GLU A 33 -13.57 -1.15 7.20
C GLU A 33 -12.68 -0.26 6.35
N THR A 34 -12.19 -0.80 5.24
CA THR A 34 -11.42 -0.06 4.23
C THR A 34 -12.32 0.22 3.02
N ILE A 35 -12.49 1.51 2.72
CA ILE A 35 -13.46 2.04 1.77
C ILE A 35 -12.72 2.65 0.58
N ALA A 36 -13.14 2.33 -0.64
CA ALA A 36 -12.67 2.96 -1.86
C ALA A 36 -13.72 3.93 -2.40
N THR A 37 -13.29 5.10 -2.85
CA THR A 37 -14.16 6.00 -3.62
C THR A 37 -13.40 6.59 -4.80
N SER A 38 -14.17 7.03 -5.79
CA SER A 38 -13.71 7.69 -7.00
C SER A 38 -14.79 8.68 -7.44
N GLU A 39 -14.52 9.45 -8.51
CA GLU A 39 -15.56 10.31 -9.11
C GLU A 39 -16.80 9.52 -9.57
N ASP A 40 -16.62 8.24 -9.94
CA ASP A 40 -17.71 7.39 -10.45
C ASP A 40 -18.50 6.68 -9.33
N LEU A 41 -17.85 6.32 -8.22
CA LEU A 41 -18.51 5.64 -7.09
C LEU A 41 -19.09 6.63 -6.07
N GLY A 42 -18.38 7.73 -5.82
CA GLY A 42 -18.74 8.72 -4.79
C GLY A 42 -18.94 8.09 -3.40
N TRP A 43 -19.86 8.67 -2.63
CA TRP A 43 -20.24 8.20 -1.29
C TRP A 43 -21.64 7.59 -1.26
N GLU A 44 -22.33 7.50 -2.40
CA GLU A 44 -23.72 7.04 -2.45
C GLU A 44 -23.86 5.56 -2.02
N GLU A 45 -22.83 4.75 -2.29
CA GLU A 45 -22.72 3.36 -1.82
C GLU A 45 -22.50 3.25 -0.31
N TYR A 46 -22.12 4.36 0.35
CA TYR A 46 -21.75 4.45 1.77
C TYR A 46 -22.63 5.48 2.51
N ALA A 47 -23.94 5.44 2.30
CA ALA A 47 -24.89 6.44 2.81
C ALA A 47 -24.87 6.63 4.34
N ASP A 48 -24.50 5.59 5.10
CA ASP A 48 -24.42 5.62 6.56
C ASP A 48 -23.02 5.99 7.09
N VAL A 49 -22.07 6.27 6.21
CA VAL A 49 -20.70 6.64 6.57
C VAL A 49 -20.58 8.16 6.61
N ALA A 50 -19.96 8.67 7.67
CA ALA A 50 -19.60 10.08 7.81
C ALA A 50 -18.15 10.28 7.31
N PRO A 51 -17.93 10.79 6.08
CA PRO A 51 -16.60 10.83 5.47
C PRO A 51 -15.57 11.64 6.27
N GLU A 52 -16.03 12.63 7.04
CA GLU A 52 -15.23 13.44 7.94
C GLU A 52 -14.65 12.69 9.15
N LEU A 53 -15.22 11.53 9.48
CA LEU A 53 -14.73 10.66 10.56
C LEU A 53 -13.76 9.58 10.05
N LEU A 54 -13.58 9.49 8.73
CA LEU A 54 -12.70 8.51 8.13
C LEU A 54 -11.25 9.00 8.10
N ILE A 55 -10.33 8.03 8.20
CA ILE A 55 -8.91 8.28 8.06
C ILE A 55 -8.53 8.01 6.61
N ARG A 56 -8.03 9.03 5.92
CA ARG A 56 -7.53 8.85 4.56
C ARG A 56 -6.28 7.97 4.57
N ILE A 57 -6.25 6.97 3.69
CA ILE A 57 -5.09 6.12 3.44
C ILE A 57 -4.32 6.76 2.28
N GLU A 58 -3.15 7.30 2.57
CA GLU A 58 -2.26 7.79 1.53
C GLU A 58 -1.44 6.62 0.97
N PRO A 59 -1.31 6.50 -0.37
CA PRO A 59 -0.50 5.46 -0.97
C PRO A 59 0.96 5.55 -0.52
N THR A 60 1.56 4.40 -0.26
CA THR A 60 2.95 4.30 0.19
C THR A 60 3.87 4.86 -0.89
N PRO A 61 4.63 5.94 -0.62
CA PRO A 61 5.49 6.53 -1.64
C PRO A 61 6.47 5.49 -2.19
N SER A 62 6.62 5.41 -3.52
CA SER A 62 7.52 4.39 -4.12
C SER A 62 8.98 4.49 -3.64
N ARG A 63 9.40 5.65 -3.11
CA ARG A 63 10.70 5.83 -2.46
C ARG A 63 10.87 4.98 -1.19
N GLU A 64 9.79 4.74 -0.45
CA GLU A 64 9.79 3.96 0.79
C GLU A 64 9.92 2.47 0.47
N GLY A 65 9.08 1.96 -0.43
CA GLY A 65 9.23 0.58 -0.92
C GLY A 65 10.59 0.34 -1.62
N TYR A 66 11.17 1.37 -2.26
CA TYR A 66 12.53 1.26 -2.80
C TYR A 66 13.60 1.19 -1.70
N ALA A 67 13.46 1.98 -0.65
CA ALA A 67 14.35 1.91 0.52
C ALA A 67 14.28 0.53 1.18
N ASP A 68 13.08 -0.05 1.30
CA ASP A 68 12.91 -1.41 1.85
C ASP A 68 13.64 -2.47 1.01
N MET A 69 13.59 -2.36 -0.33
CA MET A 69 14.38 -3.24 -1.20
C MET A 69 15.89 -3.09 -0.97
N GLN A 70 16.39 -1.86 -0.80
CA GLN A 70 17.81 -1.61 -0.51
C GLN A 70 18.22 -2.19 0.85
N ASP A 71 17.38 -1.99 1.87
CA ASP A 71 17.56 -2.50 3.22
C ASP A 71 17.60 -4.03 3.25
N PHE A 72 16.69 -4.67 2.51
CA PHE A 72 16.69 -6.12 2.34
C PHE A 72 17.99 -6.60 1.71
N ILE A 73 18.41 -6.01 0.58
CA ILE A 73 19.65 -6.38 -0.13
C ILE A 73 20.88 -6.26 0.78
N ALA A 74 20.96 -5.21 1.58
CA ALA A 74 22.06 -5.01 2.53
C ALA A 74 22.17 -6.14 3.56
N ARG A 75 21.04 -6.76 3.92
CA ARG A 75 20.96 -7.87 4.90
C ARG A 75 21.13 -9.26 4.27
N VAL A 76 21.05 -9.40 2.95
CA VAL A 76 21.27 -10.69 2.23
C VAL A 76 22.71 -11.15 2.43
N ARG A 77 22.91 -12.37 2.93
CA ARG A 77 24.25 -12.92 3.24
C ARG A 77 24.97 -13.52 2.03
N ASP A 78 24.24 -14.11 1.09
CA ASP A 78 24.82 -14.67 -0.13
C ASP A 78 25.29 -13.53 -1.05
N PRO A 79 26.60 -13.42 -1.34
CA PRO A 79 27.14 -12.38 -2.21
C PRO A 79 26.54 -12.41 -3.62
N ARG A 80 26.22 -13.61 -4.13
CA ARG A 80 25.68 -13.77 -5.49
C ARG A 80 24.23 -13.25 -5.55
N ALA A 81 23.40 -13.64 -4.58
CA ALA A 81 22.03 -13.14 -4.48
C ALA A 81 22.01 -11.61 -4.28
N ARG A 82 22.89 -11.08 -3.42
CA ARG A 82 23.02 -9.63 -3.20
C ARG A 82 23.36 -8.89 -4.50
N GLU A 83 24.31 -9.39 -5.29
CA GLU A 83 24.70 -8.80 -6.57
C GLU A 83 23.54 -8.79 -7.58
N VAL A 84 22.81 -9.90 -7.69
CA VAL A 84 21.64 -10.02 -8.58
C VAL A 84 20.55 -9.03 -8.20
N LEU A 85 20.17 -8.98 -6.92
CA LEU A 85 19.13 -8.07 -6.45
C LEU A 85 19.54 -6.59 -6.58
N THR A 86 20.81 -6.27 -6.32
CA THR A 86 21.35 -4.91 -6.54
C THR A 86 21.15 -4.46 -7.99
N ARG A 87 21.35 -5.36 -8.96
CA ARG A 87 21.11 -5.08 -10.37
C ARG A 87 19.62 -5.01 -10.70
N ALA A 88 18.80 -5.87 -10.09
CA ALA A 88 17.36 -5.96 -10.33
C ALA A 88 16.64 -4.64 -10.00
N ILE A 89 17.06 -3.94 -8.95
CA ILE A 89 16.45 -2.68 -8.54
C ILE A 89 16.90 -1.47 -9.36
N ALA A 90 17.90 -1.61 -10.25
CA ALA A 90 18.45 -0.45 -10.96
C ALA A 90 17.52 0.06 -12.07
N GLY A 91 16.99 1.29 -11.93
CA GLY A 91 16.18 1.95 -12.95
C GLY A 91 14.72 1.49 -12.99
N ARG A 92 14.02 1.77 -14.09
CA ARG A 92 12.58 1.51 -14.23
C ARG A 92 12.27 0.01 -14.18
N GLY A 93 11.17 -0.34 -13.49
CA GLY A 93 10.75 -1.73 -13.32
C GLY A 93 11.44 -2.48 -12.18
N ALA A 94 12.11 -1.76 -11.27
CA ALA A 94 12.75 -2.30 -10.07
C ALA A 94 11.86 -3.27 -9.28
N PHE A 95 10.66 -2.81 -8.90
CA PHE A 95 9.72 -3.61 -8.10
C PHE A 95 9.29 -4.93 -8.75
N ARG A 96 9.13 -4.97 -10.07
CA ARG A 96 8.80 -6.22 -10.77
C ARG A 96 9.99 -7.18 -10.74
N ARG A 97 11.16 -6.72 -11.20
CA ARG A 97 12.38 -7.56 -11.27
C ARG A 97 12.92 -8.01 -9.92
N PHE A 98 12.62 -7.27 -8.86
CA PHE A 98 13.01 -7.66 -7.50
C PHE A 98 12.18 -8.84 -6.98
N LYS A 99 10.94 -9.01 -7.47
CA LYS A 99 10.05 -10.13 -7.12
C LYS A 99 10.27 -11.38 -7.97
N ASP A 100 10.75 -11.20 -9.20
CA ASP A 100 11.07 -12.27 -10.15
C ASP A 100 12.33 -13.05 -9.72
#